data_AF-A0A818CHL0-F1
#
_entry.id   AF-A0A818CHL0-F1
#
_cell.length_a   1.000
_cell.length_b   1.000
_cell.length_c   1.000
_cell.angle_alpha   90.00
_cell.angle_beta   90.00
_cell.angle_gamma   90.00
#
_symmetry.space_group_name_H-M   'P 1'
#
loop_
_entity.id
_entity.type
_entity.pdbx_description
1 polymer ?
#
loop_
_entity_poly.entity_id
_entity_poly.type
_entity_poly.pdbx_seq_one_letter_code
_entity_poly.pdbx_strand_id
1 'polypeptide(L)'
;MSSLIDNVTLLQRNNISCDNSLERKNVDSLDEEEKFNWYENPLLQPNDASEKIATNNSSLCASLYNGLLMIVILPVILILFILFLLLWILPGFGLLYERYAEARDRKKYYPPIEEMQPWGCNNTLVHVVHLRATESKLPPIVYISGLGTSMYVVKSLLIKFVEYMREPVEILSFDSPGYGASEPPTDWNTHNAETELALLRQVIEKSALRKPFILFGASAGASLAQLYRLTYPDDVAGTILFDPTPSNIFEPDSPMVTDFNRAFSLYSKMACLASWGVMRPLGPFIRYFV
;
A
#
# COMPACT_ATOMS: atom_id res chain seq x y z
N MET A 1 22.25 -38.27 -42.79
CA MET A 1 21.89 -39.71 -42.74
C MET A 1 20.79 -39.84 -41.70
N SER A 2 19.52 -39.82 -42.12
CA SER A 2 18.78 -40.99 -42.64
C SER A 2 18.40 -41.89 -41.47
N SER A 3 17.17 -42.34 -41.23
CA SER A 3 15.84 -42.24 -41.85
C SER A 3 14.99 -43.31 -41.13
N LEU A 4 13.72 -43.44 -41.52
CA LEU A 4 12.85 -44.62 -41.38
C LEU A 4 12.05 -44.66 -40.06
N ILE A 5 10.72 -44.43 -40.02
CA ILE A 5 9.63 -44.78 -40.95
C ILE A 5 9.71 -46.26 -41.36
N ASP A 6 8.94 -47.14 -40.71
CA ASP A 6 7.84 -47.87 -41.36
C ASP A 6 7.28 -49.07 -40.56
N ASN A 7 6.04 -49.40 -40.93
CA ASN A 7 5.31 -50.67 -40.83
C ASN A 7 4.40 -50.87 -39.61
N VAL A 8 3.09 -50.99 -39.86
CA VAL A 8 2.48 -52.24 -40.34
C VAL A 8 1.05 -51.94 -40.86
N THR A 9 0.82 -52.29 -42.12
CA THR A 9 -0.50 -52.40 -42.76
C THR A 9 -0.77 -53.89 -42.99
N LEU A 10 -1.92 -54.41 -42.53
CA LEU A 10 -2.62 -55.56 -43.13
C LEU A 10 -3.90 -55.87 -42.35
N LEU A 11 -5.05 -55.70 -42.96
CA LEU A 11 -5.93 -56.83 -43.31
C LEU A 11 -7.07 -56.35 -44.21
N GLN A 12 -7.20 -57.08 -45.32
CA GLN A 12 -8.09 -56.87 -46.44
C GLN A 12 -9.34 -57.76 -46.30
N ARG A 13 -10.40 -57.31 -46.98
CA ARG A 13 -11.47 -58.09 -47.67
C ARG A 13 -12.57 -58.75 -46.84
N ASN A 14 -13.80 -58.39 -47.19
CA ASN A 14 -14.80 -59.37 -47.63
C ASN A 14 -15.52 -58.87 -48.89
N ASN A 15 -15.49 -59.72 -49.92
CA ASN A 15 -16.23 -59.64 -51.18
C ASN A 15 -17.67 -60.12 -50.95
N ILE A 16 -18.65 -59.48 -51.61
CA ILE A 16 -19.82 -60.18 -52.18
C ILE A 16 -20.04 -59.64 -53.61
N SER A 17 -20.44 -60.56 -54.47
CA SER A 17 -20.31 -60.66 -55.92
C SER A 17 -21.64 -60.52 -56.65
N CYS A 18 -21.54 -60.42 -57.99
CA CYS A 18 -22.48 -60.79 -59.07
C CYS A 18 -23.26 -59.63 -59.74
N ASP A 19 -23.41 -59.54 -61.06
CA ASP A 19 -22.78 -60.19 -62.21
C ASP A 19 -23.28 -59.52 -63.52
N ASN A 20 -22.39 -59.46 -64.51
CA ASN A 20 -22.53 -59.66 -65.97
C ASN A 20 -23.30 -58.79 -66.99
N SER A 21 -22.69 -58.84 -68.19
CA SER A 21 -23.07 -58.45 -69.56
C SER A 21 -22.66 -57.02 -69.98
N LEU A 22 -21.54 -56.78 -70.67
CA LEU A 22 -21.11 -57.20 -72.03
C LEU A 22 -22.20 -57.04 -73.09
N GLU A 23 -22.16 -55.94 -73.85
CA GLU A 23 -21.96 -56.02 -75.30
C GLU A 23 -21.47 -54.70 -75.89
N ARG A 24 -20.42 -54.82 -76.71
CA ARG A 24 -19.77 -53.77 -77.50
C ARG A 24 -20.22 -54.03 -78.95
N LYS A 25 -20.84 -53.08 -79.62
CA LYS A 25 -20.95 -53.06 -81.09
C LYS A 25 -20.58 -51.67 -81.62
N ASN A 26 -19.46 -51.64 -82.35
CA ASN A 26 -19.10 -50.59 -83.31
C ASN A 26 -20.02 -50.71 -84.54
N VAL A 27 -20.52 -49.58 -85.06
CA VAL A 27 -20.66 -49.36 -86.51
C VAL A 27 -20.45 -47.87 -86.78
N ASP A 28 -19.64 -47.61 -87.80
CA ASP A 28 -19.15 -46.34 -88.31
C ASP A 28 -20.22 -45.35 -88.82
N SER A 29 -19.83 -44.07 -88.80
CA SER A 29 -20.11 -42.99 -89.76
C SER A 29 -21.53 -42.83 -90.33
N LEU A 30 -22.11 -41.65 -90.15
CA LEU A 30 -22.71 -40.81 -91.22
C LEU A 30 -23.08 -39.45 -90.62
N ASP A 31 -22.57 -38.38 -91.26
CA ASP A 31 -23.03 -37.00 -91.07
C ASP A 31 -24.52 -36.90 -91.45
N GLU A 32 -25.34 -36.26 -90.62
CA GLU A 32 -26.23 -35.17 -91.02
C GLU A 32 -27.04 -34.65 -89.81
N GLU A 33 -27.36 -33.36 -89.90
CA GLU A 33 -28.04 -32.50 -88.93
C GLU A 33 -29.24 -33.12 -88.20
N GLU A 34 -29.20 -33.15 -86.87
CA GLU A 34 -30.43 -32.95 -86.09
C GLU A 34 -30.15 -32.26 -84.75
N LYS A 35 -30.45 -30.96 -84.73
CA LYS A 35 -30.54 -30.13 -83.52
C LYS A 35 -31.56 -30.74 -82.56
N PHE A 36 -31.11 -31.31 -81.46
CA PHE A 36 -31.94 -31.46 -80.26
C PHE A 36 -31.44 -30.51 -79.16
N ASN A 37 -32.07 -29.33 -79.10
CA ASN A 37 -32.01 -28.41 -77.98
C ASN A 37 -32.76 -29.05 -76.80
N TRP A 38 -32.03 -29.48 -75.78
CA TRP A 38 -32.64 -29.85 -74.50
C TRP A 38 -32.86 -28.54 -73.74
N TYR A 39 -34.14 -28.32 -73.44
CA TYR A 39 -34.73 -27.16 -72.81
C TYR A 39 -34.06 -26.84 -71.46
N GLU A 40 -33.18 -25.83 -71.41
CA GLU A 40 -32.82 -25.18 -70.15
C GLU A 40 -34.06 -24.46 -69.63
N ASN A 41 -34.64 -24.96 -68.53
CA ASN A 41 -35.80 -24.36 -67.90
C ASN A 41 -35.41 -22.98 -67.32
N PRO A 42 -35.90 -21.85 -67.87
CA PRO A 42 -35.48 -20.52 -67.43
C PRO A 42 -35.96 -20.17 -66.00
N LEU A 43 -36.82 -21.01 -65.40
CA LEU A 43 -37.40 -20.81 -64.08
C LEU A 43 -36.56 -21.40 -62.93
N LEU A 44 -35.47 -22.12 -63.23
CA LEU A 44 -34.61 -22.75 -62.22
C LEU A 44 -33.14 -22.31 -62.28
N GLN A 45 -32.83 -21.25 -63.03
CA GLN A 45 -31.57 -20.56 -62.81
C GLN A 45 -31.68 -19.77 -61.49
N PRO A 46 -30.70 -19.85 -60.58
CA PRO A 46 -30.70 -18.99 -59.40
C PRO A 46 -30.73 -17.56 -59.91
N ASN A 47 -31.86 -16.87 -59.72
CA ASN A 47 -31.98 -15.47 -60.10
C ASN A 47 -30.84 -14.73 -59.39
N ASP A 48 -30.00 -13.99 -60.11
CA ASP A 48 -28.97 -13.10 -59.54
C ASP A 48 -29.55 -12.20 -58.44
N ALA A 49 -30.84 -11.89 -58.51
CA ALA A 49 -31.59 -11.19 -57.48
C ALA A 49 -31.73 -12.00 -56.18
N SER A 50 -32.02 -13.30 -56.24
CA SER A 50 -32.17 -14.17 -55.07
C SER A 50 -30.84 -14.44 -54.35
N GLU A 51 -29.75 -14.57 -55.09
CA GLU A 51 -28.41 -14.73 -54.53
C GLU A 51 -27.86 -13.41 -53.95
N LYS A 52 -28.14 -12.27 -54.61
CA LYS A 52 -27.90 -10.92 -54.04
C LYS A 52 -28.74 -10.62 -52.80
N ILE A 53 -29.99 -11.09 -52.74
CA ILE A 53 -30.85 -10.92 -51.55
C ILE A 53 -30.37 -11.81 -50.40
N ALA A 54 -29.96 -13.05 -50.66
CA ALA A 54 -29.41 -13.95 -49.64
C ALA A 54 -28.08 -13.42 -49.06
N THR A 55 -27.18 -12.93 -49.91
CA THR A 55 -25.90 -12.32 -49.50
C THR A 55 -26.08 -10.96 -48.80
N ASN A 56 -27.06 -10.15 -49.22
CA ASN A 56 -27.44 -8.93 -48.50
C ASN A 56 -28.05 -9.24 -47.13
N ASN A 57 -28.90 -10.26 -47.01
CA ASN A 57 -29.49 -10.64 -45.73
C ASN A 57 -28.47 -11.25 -44.76
N SER A 58 -27.50 -12.03 -45.25
CA SER A 58 -26.41 -12.56 -44.43
C SER A 58 -25.45 -11.47 -43.95
N SER A 59 -25.13 -10.49 -44.81
CA SER A 59 -24.28 -9.35 -44.44
C SER A 59 -25.01 -8.38 -43.51
N LEU A 60 -26.32 -8.18 -43.68
CA LEU A 60 -27.15 -7.39 -42.77
C LEU A 60 -27.31 -8.06 -41.40
N CYS A 61 -27.53 -9.37 -41.34
CA CYS A 61 -27.58 -10.13 -40.09
C CYS A 61 -26.22 -10.13 -39.37
N ALA A 62 -25.12 -10.29 -40.09
CA ALA A 62 -23.78 -10.18 -39.51
C ALA A 62 -23.49 -8.76 -38.99
N SER A 63 -23.93 -7.72 -39.70
CA SER A 63 -23.81 -6.33 -39.27
C SER A 63 -24.65 -6.02 -38.02
N LEU A 64 -25.89 -6.50 -37.97
CA LEU A 64 -26.77 -6.37 -36.80
C LEU A 64 -26.25 -7.16 -35.60
N TYR A 65 -25.76 -8.38 -35.80
CA TYR A 65 -25.14 -9.20 -34.77
C TYR A 65 -23.88 -8.52 -34.22
N ASN A 66 -22.99 -8.04 -35.09
CA ASN A 66 -21.79 -7.32 -34.67
C ASN A 66 -22.13 -5.99 -33.97
N GLY A 67 -23.15 -5.26 -34.43
CA GLY A 67 -23.63 -4.04 -33.79
C GLY A 67 -24.20 -4.30 -32.39
N LEU A 68 -25.01 -5.34 -32.24
CA LEU A 68 -25.58 -5.75 -30.95
C LEU A 68 -24.50 -6.26 -29.98
N LEU A 69 -23.55 -7.04 -30.50
CA LEU A 69 -22.40 -7.53 -29.75
C LEU A 69 -21.51 -6.37 -29.28
N MET A 70 -21.29 -5.36 -30.11
CA MET A 70 -20.55 -4.14 -29.74
C MET A 70 -21.27 -3.33 -28.66
N ILE A 71 -22.60 -3.18 -28.74
CA ILE A 71 -23.39 -2.47 -27.72
C ILE A 71 -23.30 -3.16 -26.35
N VAL A 72 -23.17 -4.49 -26.32
CA VAL A 72 -23.09 -5.26 -25.06
C VAL A 72 -21.65 -5.39 -24.56
N ILE A 73 -20.67 -5.64 -25.44
CA ILE A 73 -19.28 -5.88 -25.05
C ILE A 73 -18.52 -4.59 -24.72
N LEU A 74 -18.74 -3.51 -25.47
CA LEU A 74 -18.05 -2.23 -25.24
C LEU A 74 -18.26 -1.67 -23.82
N PRO A 75 -19.48 -1.61 -23.25
CA PRO A 75 -19.65 -1.15 -21.87
C PRO A 75 -19.01 -2.10 -20.87
N VAL A 76 -18.98 -3.41 -21.12
CA VAL A 76 -18.29 -4.37 -20.25
C VAL A 76 -16.79 -4.13 -20.26
N ILE A 77 -16.19 -3.94 -21.44
CA ILE A 77 -14.76 -3.59 -21.57
C ILE A 77 -14.48 -2.26 -20.89
N LEU A 78 -15.36 -1.26 -21.06
CA LEU A 78 -15.20 0.05 -20.43
C LEU A 78 -15.27 -0.05 -18.90
N ILE A 79 -16.22 -0.82 -18.36
CA ILE A 79 -16.32 -1.07 -16.92
C ILE A 79 -15.06 -1.78 -16.41
N LEU A 80 -14.61 -2.84 -17.09
CA LEU A 80 -13.39 -3.56 -16.71
C LEU A 80 -12.15 -2.65 -16.79
N PHE A 81 -12.07 -1.77 -17.78
CA PHE A 81 -11.02 -0.78 -17.90
C PHE A 81 -11.07 0.24 -16.77
N ILE A 82 -12.25 0.78 -16.44
CA ILE A 82 -12.43 1.70 -15.30
C ILE A 82 -12.03 1.00 -14.00
N LEU A 83 -12.46 -0.24 -13.78
CA LEU A 83 -12.07 -1.03 -12.61
C LEU A 83 -10.56 -1.27 -12.58
N PHE A 84 -9.92 -1.53 -13.72
CA PHE A 84 -8.47 -1.64 -13.83
C PHE A 84 -7.77 -0.32 -13.47
N LEU A 85 -8.23 0.82 -13.98
CA LEU A 85 -7.68 2.13 -13.61
C LEU A 85 -7.86 2.40 -12.11
N LEU A 86 -9.02 2.08 -11.54
CA LEU A 86 -9.29 2.27 -10.11
C LEU A 86 -8.44 1.34 -9.24
N LEU A 87 -8.21 0.10 -9.67
CA LEU A 87 -7.45 -0.89 -8.91
C LEU A 87 -5.94 -0.65 -8.96
N TRP A 88 -5.41 -0.12 -10.08
CA TRP A 88 -3.97 -0.03 -10.30
C TRP A 88 -3.44 1.41 -10.29
N ILE A 89 -4.16 2.36 -10.88
CA ILE A 89 -3.67 3.75 -10.99
C ILE A 89 -3.87 4.49 -9.67
N LEU A 90 -5.01 4.36 -9.00
CA LEU A 90 -5.25 5.07 -7.75
C LEU A 90 -4.28 4.66 -6.63
N PRO A 91 -4.05 3.37 -6.33
CA PRO A 91 -3.09 2.98 -5.30
C PRO A 91 -1.65 3.30 -5.71
N GLY A 92 -1.28 3.13 -6.98
CA GLY A 92 0.05 3.48 -7.49
C GLY A 92 0.33 4.98 -7.39
N PHE A 93 -0.66 5.81 -7.77
CA PHE A 93 -0.59 7.26 -7.61
C PHE A 93 -0.52 7.67 -6.14
N GLY A 94 -1.32 7.02 -5.27
CA GLY A 94 -1.30 7.25 -3.83
C GLY A 94 0.07 6.97 -3.21
N LEU A 95 0.69 5.83 -3.55
CA LEU A 95 2.04 5.47 -3.11
C LEU A 95 3.07 6.52 -3.56
N LEU A 96 3.06 6.88 -4.85
CA LEU A 96 3.99 7.88 -5.39
C LEU A 96 3.80 9.26 -4.75
N TYR A 97 2.54 9.67 -4.59
CA TYR A 97 2.18 10.92 -3.93
C TYR A 97 2.64 10.94 -2.48
N GLU A 98 2.44 9.86 -1.72
CA GLU A 98 2.90 9.78 -0.33
C GLU A 98 4.42 9.86 -0.25
N ARG A 99 5.16 9.14 -1.10
CA ARG A 99 6.63 9.20 -1.10
C ARG A 99 7.16 10.58 -1.46
N TYR A 100 6.54 11.24 -2.43
CA TYR A 100 6.84 12.63 -2.76
C TYR A 100 6.53 13.57 -1.59
N ALA A 101 5.34 13.43 -0.98
CA ALA A 101 4.90 14.29 0.10
C ALA A 101 5.74 14.09 1.37
N GLU A 102 6.08 12.86 1.74
CA GLU A 102 7.03 12.51 2.79
C GLU A 102 8.40 13.15 2.53
N ALA A 103 8.94 13.04 1.31
CA ALA A 103 10.25 13.63 1.00
C ALA A 103 10.22 15.17 1.11
N ARG A 104 9.14 15.79 0.62
CA ARG A 104 8.90 17.22 0.75
C ARG A 104 8.75 17.64 2.21
N ASP A 105 7.96 16.90 2.99
CA ASP A 105 7.69 17.19 4.39
C ASP A 105 8.96 16.98 5.22
N ARG A 106 9.71 15.90 5.01
CA ARG A 106 11.03 15.70 5.61
C ARG A 106 11.95 16.87 5.31
N LYS A 107 12.06 17.34 4.06
CA LYS A 107 12.91 18.48 3.73
C LYS A 107 12.44 19.78 4.39
N LYS A 108 11.14 20.00 4.50
CA LYS A 108 10.55 21.23 5.05
C LYS A 108 10.62 21.28 6.58
N TYR A 109 10.39 20.14 7.23
CA TYR A 109 10.24 20.03 8.67
C TYR A 109 11.46 19.38 9.34
N TYR A 110 12.51 19.03 8.58
CA TYR A 110 13.74 18.50 9.16
C TYR A 110 14.23 19.46 10.26
N PRO A 111 14.55 18.93 11.45
CA PRO A 111 15.05 19.78 12.52
C PRO A 111 16.44 20.35 12.16
N PRO A 112 16.88 21.40 12.86
CA PRO A 112 18.26 21.88 12.76
C PRO A 112 19.25 20.73 12.97
N ILE A 113 20.38 20.75 12.26
CA ILE A 113 21.40 19.69 12.34
C ILE A 113 21.95 19.55 13.77
N GLU A 114 21.96 20.64 14.52
CA GLU A 114 22.40 20.69 15.91
C GLU A 114 21.46 19.95 16.86
N GLU A 115 20.21 19.68 16.44
CA GLU A 115 19.25 18.89 17.19
C GLU A 115 19.34 17.39 16.80
N MET A 116 20.09 17.03 15.76
CA MET A 116 20.27 15.64 15.32
C MET A 116 21.56 15.06 15.88
N GLN A 117 21.43 14.27 16.95
CA GLN A 117 22.55 13.77 17.73
C GLN A 117 22.81 12.28 17.49
N PRO A 118 24.05 11.85 17.20
CA PRO A 118 24.38 10.43 16.99
C PRO A 118 24.52 9.71 18.34
N TRP A 119 23.49 9.78 19.18
CA TRP A 119 23.48 9.28 20.55
C TRP A 119 22.65 8.01 20.69
N GLY A 120 22.01 7.51 19.63
CA GLY A 120 21.36 6.22 19.67
C GLY A 120 22.34 5.05 19.58
N CYS A 121 21.81 3.83 19.71
CA CYS A 121 22.58 2.61 19.53
C CYS A 121 23.22 2.58 18.13
N ASN A 122 24.47 2.13 18.00
CA ASN A 122 25.21 2.14 16.72
C ASN A 122 25.30 3.52 16.06
N ASN A 123 25.33 4.60 16.85
CA ASN A 123 25.37 5.99 16.39
C ASN A 123 24.16 6.40 15.54
N THR A 124 23.00 5.76 15.70
CA THR A 124 21.77 6.24 15.06
C THR A 124 21.45 7.66 15.51
N LEU A 125 20.97 8.48 14.57
CA LEU A 125 20.61 9.86 14.83
C LEU A 125 19.32 9.92 15.67
N VAL A 126 19.39 10.69 16.75
CA VAL A 126 18.30 10.95 17.67
C VAL A 126 18.02 12.45 17.65
N HIS A 127 16.77 12.82 17.44
CA HIS A 127 16.33 14.19 17.51
C HIS A 127 16.20 14.63 18.97
N VAL A 128 17.03 15.58 19.38
CA VAL A 128 17.13 16.10 20.74
C VAL A 128 16.85 17.60 20.71
N VAL A 129 15.85 18.02 21.47
CA VAL A 129 15.50 19.42 21.66
C VAL A 129 15.99 19.87 23.03
N HIS A 130 16.93 20.80 23.05
CA HIS A 130 17.48 21.38 24.28
C HIS A 130 17.24 22.90 24.29
N LEU A 131 16.17 23.31 24.96
CA LEU A 131 15.86 24.72 25.21
C LEU A 131 16.69 25.19 26.40
N ARG A 132 17.86 25.77 26.13
CA ARG A 132 18.83 26.16 27.15
C ARG A 132 18.43 27.46 27.85
N ALA A 133 18.62 27.47 29.17
CA ALA A 133 18.53 28.66 30.01
C ALA A 133 19.59 28.52 31.12
N THR A 134 20.85 28.82 30.80
CA THR A 134 21.99 28.61 31.71
C THR A 134 21.95 29.49 32.95
N GLU A 135 21.24 30.61 32.86
CA GLU A 135 20.92 31.53 33.94
C GLU A 135 19.78 31.06 34.85
N SER A 136 19.08 29.98 34.49
CA SER A 136 17.93 29.46 35.23
C SER A 136 18.33 29.00 36.63
N LYS A 137 17.60 29.50 37.64
CA LYS A 137 17.68 29.03 39.03
C LYS A 137 16.73 27.86 39.30
N LEU A 138 15.78 27.60 38.39
CA LEU A 138 14.82 26.51 38.51
C LEU A 138 15.49 25.17 38.14
N PRO A 139 15.09 24.03 38.71
CA PRO A 139 15.51 22.73 38.22
C PRO A 139 15.18 22.57 36.72
N PRO A 140 16.09 22.04 35.89
CA PRO A 140 15.77 21.76 34.49
C PRO A 140 14.61 20.76 34.38
N ILE A 141 13.91 20.76 33.26
CA ILE A 141 12.82 19.83 32.98
C ILE A 141 13.28 18.87 31.88
N VAL A 142 13.14 17.57 32.13
CA VAL A 142 13.26 16.55 31.10
C VAL A 142 11.84 16.13 30.70
N TYR A 143 11.41 16.58 29.52
CA TYR A 143 10.11 16.23 28.97
C TYR A 143 10.19 14.91 28.19
N ILE A 144 9.23 14.02 28.43
CA ILE A 144 9.12 12.71 27.79
C ILE A 144 7.75 12.62 27.12
N SER A 145 7.79 12.56 25.80
CA SER A 145 6.66 12.38 24.90
C SER A 145 5.87 11.10 25.18
N GLY A 146 4.56 11.17 24.96
CA GLY A 146 3.68 10.00 24.92
C GLY A 146 3.85 9.17 23.63
N LEU A 147 3.12 8.06 23.55
CA LEU A 147 3.14 7.21 22.37
C LEU A 147 2.50 7.93 21.16
N GLY A 148 3.10 7.80 19.96
CA GLY A 148 2.54 8.39 18.75
C GLY A 148 2.86 9.87 18.51
N THR A 149 3.51 10.55 19.47
CA THR A 149 3.85 11.98 19.35
C THR A 149 5.32 12.19 18.98
N SER A 150 5.67 13.41 18.61
CA SER A 150 7.03 13.81 18.30
C SER A 150 7.24 15.31 18.52
N MET A 151 8.51 15.71 18.50
CA MET A 151 8.93 17.11 18.58
C MET A 151 8.44 17.96 17.41
N TYR A 152 7.98 17.37 16.30
CA TYR A 152 7.28 18.13 15.23
C TYR A 152 6.02 18.83 15.74
N VAL A 153 5.34 18.25 16.73
CA VAL A 153 4.14 18.85 17.34
C VAL A 153 4.51 19.51 18.65
N VAL A 154 5.26 18.81 19.50
CA VAL A 154 5.48 19.17 20.90
C VAL A 154 6.44 20.35 21.08
N LYS A 155 7.46 20.50 20.24
CA LYS A 155 8.48 21.56 20.39
C LYS A 155 7.86 22.95 20.49
N SER A 156 6.84 23.23 19.67
CA SER A 156 6.13 24.51 19.69
C SER A 156 5.40 24.77 21.01
N LEU A 157 4.89 23.72 21.66
CA LEU A 157 4.25 23.80 22.97
C LEU A 157 5.30 24.03 24.08
N LEU A 158 6.45 23.37 24.00
CA LEU A 158 7.54 23.58 24.96
C LEU A 158 8.12 24.99 24.87
N ILE A 159 8.30 25.53 23.66
CA ILE A 159 8.73 26.93 23.47
C ILE A 159 7.72 27.89 24.11
N LYS A 160 6.42 27.73 23.81
CA LYS A 160 5.37 28.55 24.44
C LYS A 160 5.38 28.41 25.96
N PHE A 161 5.57 27.19 26.47
CA PHE A 161 5.65 26.95 27.91
C PHE A 161 6.80 27.75 28.53
N VAL A 162 8.00 27.73 27.95
CA VAL A 162 9.14 28.54 28.40
C VAL A 162 8.81 30.04 28.33
N GLU A 163 8.18 30.51 27.26
CA GLU A 163 7.78 31.92 27.09
C GLU A 163 6.75 32.39 28.14
N TYR A 164 5.88 31.50 28.62
CA TYR A 164 4.91 31.82 29.68
C TYR A 164 5.50 31.79 31.10
N MET A 165 6.69 31.22 31.29
CA MET A 165 7.32 31.16 32.60
C MET A 165 7.88 32.53 33.00
N ARG A 166 7.66 32.90 34.27
CA ARG A 166 8.18 34.17 34.83
C ARG A 166 9.70 34.18 35.00
N GLU A 167 10.27 33.01 35.22
CA GLU A 167 11.70 32.79 35.34
C GLU A 167 12.17 31.90 34.18
N PRO A 168 13.38 32.11 33.65
CA PRO A 168 13.95 31.21 32.63
C PRO A 168 13.94 29.77 33.12
N VAL A 169 13.56 28.83 32.25
CA VAL A 169 13.57 27.39 32.54
C VAL A 169 14.25 26.63 31.42
N GLU A 170 15.15 25.72 31.80
CA GLU A 170 15.84 24.84 30.87
C GLU A 170 15.00 23.59 30.62
N ILE A 171 14.79 23.22 29.35
CA ILE A 171 14.03 22.02 28.97
C ILE A 171 14.85 21.15 28.02
N LEU A 172 14.93 19.85 28.34
CA LEU A 172 15.50 18.82 27.49
C LEU A 172 14.39 17.83 27.09
N SER A 173 14.34 17.48 25.82
CA SER A 173 13.42 16.47 25.28
C SER A 173 14.09 15.75 24.11
N PHE A 174 13.56 14.58 23.75
CA PHE A 174 14.01 13.82 22.59
C PHE A 174 12.85 13.11 21.92
N ASP A 175 13.02 12.73 20.65
CA ASP A 175 12.14 11.77 19.98
C ASP A 175 12.71 10.35 20.17
N SER A 176 11.88 9.41 20.63
CA SER A 176 12.23 7.99 20.68
C SER A 176 12.60 7.45 19.29
N PRO A 177 13.43 6.39 19.18
CA PRO A 177 13.78 5.77 17.91
C PRO A 177 12.55 5.47 17.04
N GLY A 178 12.57 5.97 15.81
CA GLY A 178 11.47 5.84 14.84
C GLY A 178 10.29 6.80 15.04
N TYR A 179 10.39 7.74 15.97
CA TYR A 179 9.47 8.87 16.11
C TYR A 179 10.10 10.17 15.59
N GLY A 180 9.26 11.05 15.06
CA GLY A 180 9.66 12.37 14.60
C GLY A 180 10.81 12.32 13.59
N ALA A 181 11.93 12.93 13.95
CA ALA A 181 13.14 12.95 13.12
C ALA A 181 14.19 11.91 13.55
N SER A 182 14.00 11.21 14.67
CA SER A 182 14.91 10.14 15.11
C SER A 182 14.88 8.96 14.15
N GLU A 183 16.05 8.40 13.86
CA GLU A 183 16.16 7.21 13.05
C GLU A 183 15.46 6.02 13.72
N PRO A 184 14.81 5.13 12.95
CA PRO A 184 14.22 3.92 13.50
C PRO A 184 15.33 2.98 14.01
N PRO A 185 15.02 2.13 15.01
CA PRO A 185 15.95 1.09 15.44
C PRO A 185 16.19 0.11 14.29
N THR A 186 17.39 -0.47 14.23
CA THR A 186 17.73 -1.51 13.25
C THR A 186 16.91 -2.78 13.44
N ASP A 187 16.50 -3.07 14.68
CA ASP A 187 15.61 -4.18 15.03
C ASP A 187 14.59 -3.73 16.08
N TRP A 188 13.32 -3.73 15.69
CA TRP A 188 12.22 -3.36 16.58
C TRP A 188 12.05 -4.31 17.76
N ASN A 189 12.52 -5.56 17.68
CA ASN A 189 12.46 -6.50 18.81
C ASN A 189 13.39 -6.08 19.95
N THR A 190 14.40 -5.27 19.66
CA THR A 190 15.31 -4.74 20.68
C THR A 190 14.79 -3.45 21.32
N HIS A 191 13.78 -2.80 20.72
CA HIS A 191 13.23 -1.56 21.23
C HIS A 191 12.23 -1.83 22.36
N ASN A 192 12.71 -1.73 23.59
CA ASN A 192 11.96 -2.00 24.81
C ASN A 192 12.26 -0.93 25.88
N ALA A 193 11.61 -1.05 27.06
CA ALA A 193 11.74 -0.09 28.15
C ALA A 193 13.18 0.10 28.65
N GLU A 194 14.01 -0.95 28.62
CA GLU A 194 15.41 -0.89 29.07
C GLU A 194 16.26 -0.09 28.07
N THR A 195 16.08 -0.35 26.77
CA THR A 195 16.79 0.42 25.73
C THR A 195 16.36 1.88 25.69
N GLU A 196 15.09 2.16 25.94
CA GLU A 196 14.56 3.52 25.99
C GLU A 196 15.06 4.26 27.24
N LEU A 197 15.15 3.58 28.39
CA LEU A 197 15.75 4.11 29.61
C LEU A 197 17.24 4.42 29.39
N ALA A 198 17.98 3.52 28.74
CA ALA A 198 19.39 3.71 28.43
C ALA A 198 19.60 4.91 27.49
N LEU A 199 18.75 5.06 26.48
CA LEU A 199 18.79 6.22 25.58
C LEU A 199 18.47 7.51 26.33
N LEU A 200 17.40 7.56 27.12
CA LEU A 200 17.05 8.73 27.94
C LEU A 200 18.22 9.11 28.85
N ARG A 201 18.87 8.12 29.48
CA ARG A 201 20.05 8.33 30.30
C ARG A 201 21.19 8.96 29.49
N GLN A 202 21.47 8.42 28.31
CA GLN A 202 22.51 8.93 27.42
C GLN A 202 22.22 10.36 26.95
N VAL A 203 20.97 10.67 26.59
CA VAL A 203 20.54 12.02 26.20
C VAL A 203 20.77 13.03 27.33
N ILE A 204 20.44 12.66 28.57
CA ILE A 204 20.65 13.52 29.75
C ILE A 204 22.15 13.76 30.00
N GLU A 205 22.97 12.71 29.95
CA GLU A 205 24.40 12.80 30.21
C GLU A 205 25.14 13.59 29.12
N LYS A 206 24.84 13.32 27.85
CA LYS A 206 25.48 13.99 26.71
C LYS A 206 25.05 15.44 26.56
N SER A 207 23.84 15.79 27.01
CA SER A 207 23.37 17.17 27.10
C SER A 207 23.96 17.95 28.27
N ALA A 208 24.73 17.29 29.15
CA ALA A 208 25.30 17.87 30.36
C ALA A 208 24.24 18.57 31.25
N LEU A 209 23.05 17.97 31.35
CA LEU A 209 21.93 18.58 32.07
C LEU A 209 22.23 18.67 33.57
N ARG A 210 21.95 19.83 34.17
CA ARG A 210 22.14 20.03 35.61
C ARG A 210 21.18 19.15 36.41
N LYS A 211 21.72 18.50 37.44
CA LYS A 211 20.98 17.72 38.43
C LYS A 211 20.85 18.48 39.75
N PRO A 212 19.79 18.23 40.55
CA PRO A 212 18.65 17.39 40.20
C PRO A 212 17.68 18.12 39.25
N PHE A 213 16.98 17.37 38.39
CA PHE A 213 16.01 17.89 37.42
C PHE A 213 14.59 17.36 37.69
N ILE A 214 13.59 17.94 37.03
CA ILE A 214 12.20 17.47 37.06
C ILE A 214 11.95 16.57 35.85
N LEU A 215 11.41 15.38 36.07
CA LEU A 215 10.90 14.54 34.99
C LEU A 215 9.46 14.93 34.69
N PHE A 216 9.14 15.23 33.43
CA PHE A 216 7.78 15.48 32.99
C PHE A 216 7.41 14.46 31.92
N GLY A 217 6.67 13.41 32.31
CA GLY A 217 6.16 12.40 31.38
C GLY A 217 4.69 12.61 31.02
N ALA A 218 4.37 12.60 29.73
CA ALA A 218 3.01 12.66 29.23
C ALA A 218 2.52 11.29 28.74
N SER A 219 1.32 10.86 29.12
CA SER A 219 0.71 9.60 28.69
C SER A 219 1.68 8.41 28.87
N ALA A 220 2.02 7.67 27.81
CA ALA A 220 2.98 6.57 27.88
C ALA A 220 4.38 6.99 28.38
N GLY A 221 4.80 8.23 28.12
CA GLY A 221 6.06 8.80 28.60
C GLY A 221 6.13 8.92 30.13
N ALA A 222 4.99 8.93 30.81
CA ALA A 222 4.91 8.83 32.26
C ALA A 222 5.49 7.51 32.80
N SER A 223 5.37 6.41 32.05
CA SER A 223 5.93 5.11 32.46
C SER A 223 7.45 5.15 32.44
N LEU A 224 8.03 5.74 31.40
CA LEU A 224 9.49 5.93 31.30
C LEU A 224 10.01 6.91 32.36
N ALA A 225 9.27 8.00 32.62
CA ALA A 225 9.60 8.93 33.71
C ALA A 225 9.66 8.23 35.07
N GLN A 226 8.65 7.40 35.38
CA GLN A 226 8.63 6.64 36.62
C GLN A 226 9.78 5.63 36.68
N LEU A 227 10.03 4.90 35.60
CA LEU A 227 11.17 3.97 35.51
C LEU A 227 12.50 4.67 35.75
N TYR A 228 12.72 5.84 35.15
CA TYR A 228 13.93 6.64 35.37
C TYR A 228 14.07 7.08 36.83
N ARG A 229 12.99 7.61 37.43
CA ARG A 229 12.99 8.04 38.84
C ARG A 229 13.35 6.91 39.80
N LEU A 230 12.81 5.72 39.56
CA LEU A 230 13.08 4.52 40.36
C LEU A 230 14.51 4.02 40.20
N THR A 231 15.08 4.17 38.99
CA THR A 231 16.44 3.70 38.67
C THR A 231 17.53 4.69 39.12
N TYR A 232 17.30 5.99 38.96
CA TYR A 232 18.26 7.06 39.26
C TYR A 232 17.66 8.10 40.21
N PRO A 233 17.37 7.72 41.47
CA PRO A 233 16.60 8.57 42.36
C PRO A 233 17.29 9.89 42.74
N ASP A 234 18.62 9.92 42.77
CA ASP A 234 19.39 11.11 43.16
C ASP A 234 19.45 12.19 42.08
N ASP A 235 19.12 11.84 40.83
CA ASP A 235 19.13 12.77 39.70
C ASP A 235 17.85 13.60 39.62
N VAL A 236 16.80 13.19 40.31
CA VAL A 236 15.44 13.69 40.09
C VAL A 236 14.90 14.41 41.32
N ALA A 237 14.66 15.71 41.16
CA ALA A 237 14.05 16.57 42.17
C ALA A 237 12.55 16.27 42.35
N GLY A 238 11.88 15.88 41.27
CA GLY A 238 10.45 15.57 41.26
C GLY A 238 9.98 15.03 39.91
N THR A 239 8.75 14.53 39.88
CA THR A 239 8.13 13.97 38.68
C THR A 239 6.74 14.55 38.49
N ILE A 240 6.44 15.01 37.27
CA ILE A 240 5.14 15.50 36.82
C ILE A 240 4.61 14.46 35.82
N LEU A 241 3.43 13.91 36.11
CA LEU A 241 2.75 12.95 35.26
C LEU A 241 1.50 13.59 34.67
N PHE A 242 1.46 13.76 33.36
CA PHE A 242 0.32 14.36 32.67
C PHE A 242 -0.47 13.27 31.95
N ASP A 243 -1.68 13.03 32.44
CA ASP A 243 -2.59 11.99 31.96
C ASP A 243 -1.88 10.61 31.80
N PRO A 244 -1.25 10.09 32.87
CA PRO A 244 -0.37 8.93 32.76
C PRO A 244 -1.11 7.66 32.40
N THR A 245 -0.45 6.80 31.63
CA THR A 245 -0.89 5.41 31.44
C THR A 245 -0.86 4.66 32.79
N PRO A 246 -1.96 4.03 33.23
CA PRO A 246 -1.97 3.20 34.44
C PRO A 246 -0.96 2.05 34.35
N SER A 247 -0.32 1.70 35.47
CA SER A 247 0.69 0.63 35.51
C SER A 247 0.11 -0.75 35.19
N ASN A 248 -1.17 -0.96 35.50
CA ASN A 248 -1.88 -2.22 35.27
C ASN A 248 -2.46 -2.34 33.85
N ILE A 249 -2.14 -1.43 32.93
CA ILE A 249 -2.82 -1.39 31.63
C ILE A 249 -2.61 -2.64 30.77
N PHE A 250 -1.53 -3.38 31.00
CA PHE A 250 -1.18 -4.62 30.30
C PHE A 250 -1.43 -5.89 31.14
N GLU A 251 -1.98 -5.75 32.35
CA GLU A 251 -2.34 -6.90 33.18
C GLU A 251 -3.53 -7.64 32.57
N PRO A 252 -3.54 -8.99 32.54
CA PRO A 252 -4.57 -9.77 31.83
C PRO A 252 -6.02 -9.47 32.22
N ASP A 253 -6.24 -9.03 33.45
CA ASP A 253 -7.52 -8.67 34.05
C ASP A 253 -7.89 -7.19 33.90
N SER A 254 -6.99 -6.37 33.35
CA SER A 254 -7.28 -4.96 33.13
C SER A 254 -8.33 -4.77 32.02
N PRO A 255 -9.40 -4.02 32.29
CA PRO A 255 -10.43 -3.75 31.29
C PRO A 255 -9.88 -2.99 30.08
N MET A 256 -8.72 -2.34 30.23
CA MET A 256 -8.11 -1.52 29.19
C MET A 256 -7.27 -2.33 28.18
N VAL A 257 -6.82 -3.56 28.51
CA VAL A 257 -5.99 -4.38 27.60
C VAL A 257 -6.67 -4.59 26.27
N THR A 258 -7.96 -4.94 26.31
CA THR A 258 -8.73 -5.23 25.09
C THR A 258 -8.86 -3.99 24.21
N ASP A 259 -9.11 -2.82 24.82
CA ASP A 259 -9.27 -1.57 24.10
C ASP A 259 -7.93 -1.07 23.54
N PHE A 260 -6.84 -1.21 24.29
CA PHE A 260 -5.49 -0.92 23.81
C PHE A 260 -5.10 -1.82 22.64
N ASN A 261 -5.36 -3.13 22.73
CA ASN A 261 -5.08 -4.07 21.64
C ASN A 261 -5.88 -3.74 20.38
N ARG A 262 -7.15 -3.34 20.52
CA ARG A 262 -7.98 -2.87 19.40
C ARG A 262 -7.44 -1.58 18.79
N ALA A 263 -7.09 -0.60 19.63
CA ALA A 263 -6.52 0.66 19.19
C ALA A 263 -5.20 0.44 18.43
N PHE A 264 -4.29 -0.37 18.97
CA PHE A 264 -3.05 -0.74 18.30
C PHE A 264 -3.28 -1.47 16.98
N SER A 265 -4.19 -2.45 16.94
CA SER A 265 -4.56 -3.13 15.69
C SER A 265 -5.07 -2.15 14.64
N LEU A 266 -5.89 -1.18 15.06
CA LEU A 266 -6.38 -0.13 14.18
C LEU A 266 -5.23 0.78 13.70
N TYR A 267 -4.35 1.23 14.60
CA TYR A 267 -3.19 2.05 14.24
C TYR A 267 -2.25 1.33 13.28
N SER A 268 -1.98 0.04 13.47
CA SER A 268 -1.16 -0.74 12.52
C SER A 268 -1.80 -0.80 11.13
N LYS A 269 -3.13 -0.98 11.05
CA LYS A 269 -3.85 -0.95 9.77
C LYS A 269 -3.84 0.44 9.14
N MET A 270 -4.04 1.49 9.94
CA MET A 270 -3.97 2.88 9.49
C MET A 270 -2.56 3.25 9.01
N ALA A 271 -1.51 2.80 9.68
CA ALA A 271 -0.12 2.99 9.25
C ALA A 271 0.14 2.32 7.90
N CYS A 272 -0.40 1.11 7.69
CA CYS A 272 -0.37 0.44 6.39
C CYS A 272 -1.08 1.31 5.34
N LEU A 273 -2.33 1.73 5.55
CA LEU A 273 -3.06 2.59 4.61
C LEU A 273 -2.37 3.94 4.36
N ALA A 274 -1.74 4.51 5.38
CA ALA A 274 -0.98 5.75 5.27
C ALA A 274 0.20 5.59 4.31
N SER A 275 0.90 4.47 4.36
CA SER A 275 2.03 4.18 3.47
C SER A 275 1.66 4.10 1.98
N TRP A 276 0.38 3.90 1.66
CA TRP A 276 -0.19 3.93 0.31
C TRP A 276 -0.79 5.30 -0.06
N GLY A 277 -0.63 6.32 0.78
CA GLY A 277 -1.12 7.69 0.54
C GLY A 277 -2.63 7.87 0.72
N VAL A 278 -3.36 6.85 1.17
CA VAL A 278 -4.82 6.89 1.36
C VAL A 278 -5.22 7.86 2.48
N MET A 279 -4.39 7.97 3.52
CA MET A 279 -4.71 8.76 4.72
C MET A 279 -4.50 10.26 4.54
N ARG A 280 -3.59 10.68 3.65
CA ARG A 280 -3.22 12.09 3.48
C ARG A 280 -4.38 13.01 3.05
N PRO A 281 -5.23 12.68 2.04
CA PRO A 281 -6.38 13.51 1.69
C PRO A 281 -7.48 13.48 2.76
N LEU A 282 -7.53 12.45 3.62
CA LEU A 282 -8.48 12.34 4.72
C LEU A 282 -8.10 13.20 5.93
N GLY A 283 -6.84 13.62 6.04
CA GLY A 283 -6.32 14.40 7.16
C GLY A 283 -7.17 15.61 7.55
N PRO A 284 -7.56 16.51 6.62
CA PRO A 284 -8.44 17.64 6.93
C PRO A 284 -9.80 17.24 7.51
N PHE A 285 -10.38 16.12 7.07
CA PHE A 285 -11.66 15.62 7.57
C PHE A 285 -11.52 14.99 8.95
N ILE A 286 -10.45 14.24 9.19
CA ILE A 286 -10.17 13.60 10.49
C ILE A 286 -9.95 14.65 11.58
N ARG A 287 -9.33 15.80 11.27
CA ARG A 287 -9.11 16.90 12.21
C ARG A 287 -10.39 17.55 12.75
N TYR A 288 -11.55 17.32 12.15
CA TYR A 288 -12.83 17.83 12.68
C TYR A 288 -13.46 16.91 13.73
N PHE A 289 -12.96 15.68 13.88
CA PHE A 289 -13.50 14.67 14.79
C PHE A 289 -12.62 14.44 16.03
N VAL A 290 -11.52 15.18 16.16
CA VAL A 290 -10.57 15.17 17.29
C VAL A 290 -10.47 16.58 17.84
#